data_AF-A0A2S8W044-F1
#
_entry.id   AF-A0A2S8W044-F1
#
_cell.length_a   1.000
_cell.length_b   1.000
_cell.length_c   1.000
_cell.angle_alpha   90.00
_cell.angle_beta   90.00
_cell.angle_gamma   90.00
#
_symmetry.space_group_name_H-M   'P 1'
#
loop_
_entity.id
_entity.type
_entity.pdbx_description
1 polymer ?
#
loop_
_entity_poly.entity_id
_entity_poly.type
_entity_poly.pdbx_seq_one_letter_code
_entity_poly.pdbx_strand_id
1 'polypeptide(L)'
;MNENQTKAKEYIKKLSKGLVKSFCYTILVKRFNLSTQEATEVCEELVSEGLLVQKNDILCYECYRVMDSYVEGEKSKISFPYDCDLCGFEHEEIEDALEKSDSYQFVKKGA
;
A
#
# COMPACT_ATOMS: atom_id res chain seq x y z
N MET A 1 -1.64 -21.42 3.01
CA MET A 1 -1.31 -20.22 3.79
C MET A 1 -0.47 -20.62 5.00
N ASN A 2 0.73 -20.05 5.16
CA ASN A 2 1.65 -20.38 6.27
C ASN A 2 1.36 -19.55 7.54
N GLU A 3 2.14 -19.79 8.61
CA GLU A 3 1.96 -19.13 9.90
C GLU A 3 2.13 -17.60 9.82
N ASN A 4 3.11 -17.11 9.06
CA ASN A 4 3.38 -15.69 8.91
C ASN A 4 2.30 -15.00 8.06
N GLN A 5 1.81 -15.65 7.00
CA GLN A 5 0.67 -15.17 6.21
C GLN A 5 -0.60 -15.07 7.06
N THR A 6 -0.84 -16.05 7.96
CA THR A 6 -1.97 -16.01 8.89
C THR A 6 -1.87 -14.82 9.85
N LYS A 7 -0.69 -14.60 10.44
CA LYS A 7 -0.42 -13.43 11.32
C LYS A 7 -0.60 -12.10 10.57
N ALA A 8 -0.13 -12.02 9.33
CA ALA A 8 -0.29 -10.85 8.48
C ALA A 8 -1.77 -10.54 8.21
N LYS A 9 -2.55 -11.57 7.87
CA LYS A 9 -4.00 -11.45 7.63
C LYS A 9 -4.75 -10.95 8.87
N GLU A 10 -4.46 -11.52 10.05
CA GLU A 10 -5.04 -11.05 11.31
C GLU A 10 -4.64 -9.61 11.65
N TYR A 11 -3.40 -9.22 11.35
CA TYR A 11 -2.92 -7.86 11.53
C TYR A 11 -3.71 -6.87 10.65
N ILE A 12 -3.91 -7.17 9.37
CA ILE A 12 -4.74 -6.33 8.49
C ILE A 12 -6.20 -6.27 8.98
N LYS A 13 -6.76 -7.39 9.46
CA LYS A 13 -8.10 -7.40 10.08
C LYS A 13 -8.19 -6.57 11.36
N LYS A 14 -7.08 -6.36 12.08
CA LYS A 14 -7.02 -5.42 13.21
C LYS A 14 -6.89 -3.98 12.73
N LEU A 15 -6.07 -3.72 11.70
CA LEU A 15 -5.91 -2.39 11.10
C LEU A 15 -7.22 -1.84 10.54
N SER A 16 -8.11 -2.68 10.01
CA SER A 16 -9.42 -2.26 9.48
C SER A 16 -10.33 -1.59 10.53
N LYS A 17 -10.05 -1.81 11.82
CA LYS A 17 -10.77 -1.18 12.95
C LYS A 17 -10.14 0.15 13.39
N GLY A 18 -8.95 0.48 12.86
CA GLY A 18 -8.18 1.67 13.22
C GLY A 18 -8.41 2.84 12.26
N LEU A 19 -7.54 3.85 12.35
CA LEU A 19 -7.56 5.05 11.50
C LEU A 19 -6.89 4.85 10.13
N VAL A 20 -6.23 3.70 9.92
CA VAL A 20 -5.51 3.40 8.68
C VAL A 20 -6.52 3.15 7.56
N LYS A 21 -6.48 3.97 6.51
CA LYS A 21 -7.40 3.88 5.36
C LYS A 21 -6.85 3.01 4.24
N SER A 22 -5.55 3.09 3.98
CA SER A 22 -4.83 2.32 2.96
C SER A 22 -3.43 1.95 3.46
N PHE A 23 -2.83 0.93 2.85
CA PHE A 23 -1.48 0.47 3.11
C PHE A 23 -0.90 -0.23 1.88
N CYS A 24 0.43 -0.33 1.79
CA CYS A 24 1.11 -1.14 0.77
C CYS A 24 1.47 -2.52 1.33
N TYR A 25 1.47 -3.58 0.49
CA TYR A 25 1.88 -4.93 0.89
C TYR A 25 3.31 -4.98 1.46
N THR A 26 4.18 -4.02 1.13
CA THR A 26 5.56 -3.95 1.66
C THR A 26 5.61 -3.86 3.18
N ILE A 27 4.56 -3.36 3.83
CA ILE A 27 4.45 -3.41 5.29
C ILE A 27 4.41 -4.85 5.80
N LEU A 28 3.79 -5.76 5.04
CA LEU A 28 3.69 -7.17 5.39
C LEU A 28 5.03 -7.87 5.17
N VAL A 29 5.73 -7.55 4.07
CA VAL A 29 7.10 -8.01 3.80
C VAL A 29 8.02 -7.65 4.97
N LYS A 30 8.08 -6.37 5.33
CA LYS A 30 8.97 -5.88 6.41
C LYS A 30 8.58 -6.40 7.79
N ARG A 31 7.29 -6.49 8.09
CA ARG A 31 6.80 -6.79 9.46
C ARG A 31 6.67 -8.28 9.77
N PHE A 32 6.37 -9.10 8.77
CA PHE A 32 6.14 -10.54 8.95
C PHE A 32 7.18 -11.40 8.22
N ASN A 33 8.23 -10.77 7.67
CA ASN A 33 9.29 -11.43 6.92
C ASN A 33 8.73 -12.33 5.82
N LEU A 34 7.76 -11.80 5.08
CA LEU A 34 7.15 -12.45 3.92
C LEU A 34 7.91 -12.08 2.66
N SER A 35 7.97 -12.97 1.69
CA SER A 35 8.31 -12.58 0.32
C SER A 35 7.25 -11.65 -0.26
N THR A 36 7.62 -10.89 -1.31
CA THR A 36 6.67 -10.05 -2.05
C THR A 36 5.45 -10.86 -2.50
N GLN A 37 5.66 -12.07 -3.05
CA GLN A 37 4.58 -12.93 -3.49
C GLN A 37 3.64 -13.32 -2.36
N GLU A 38 4.16 -13.76 -1.21
CA GLU A 38 3.33 -14.15 -0.06
C GLU A 38 2.53 -12.97 0.52
N ALA A 39 3.12 -11.77 0.51
CA ALA A 39 2.45 -10.55 0.95
C ALA A 39 1.31 -10.15 0.01
N THR A 40 1.54 -10.26 -1.30
CA THR A 40 0.50 -10.03 -2.33
C THR A 40 -0.64 -11.04 -2.21
N GLU A 41 -0.34 -12.35 -2.07
CA GLU A 41 -1.36 -13.40 -1.89
C GLU A 41 -2.29 -13.13 -0.69
N VAL A 42 -1.73 -12.67 0.43
CA VAL A 42 -2.55 -12.29 1.62
C VAL A 42 -3.48 -11.14 1.29
N CYS A 43 -3.00 -10.13 0.57
CA CYS A 43 -3.81 -8.99 0.20
C CYS A 43 -4.88 -9.36 -0.84
N GLU A 44 -4.55 -10.16 -1.85
CA GLU A 44 -5.49 -10.66 -2.86
C GLU A 44 -6.61 -11.49 -2.23
N GLU A 45 -6.29 -12.35 -1.26
CA GLU A 45 -7.30 -13.11 -0.52
C GLU A 45 -8.25 -12.16 0.22
N LEU A 46 -7.72 -11.13 0.87
CA LEU A 46 -8.54 -10.11 1.57
C LEU A 46 -9.34 -9.22 0.61
N VAL A 47 -8.88 -9.02 -0.62
CA VAL A 47 -9.65 -8.40 -1.71
C VAL A 47 -10.81 -9.32 -2.10
N SER A 48 -10.55 -10.63 -2.26
CA SER A 48 -11.60 -11.62 -2.57
C SER A 48 -12.64 -11.77 -1.46
N GLU A 49 -12.24 -11.57 -0.19
CA GLU A 49 -13.14 -11.50 0.98
C GLU A 49 -13.96 -10.18 1.04
N GLY A 50 -13.69 -9.23 0.14
CA GLY A 50 -14.33 -7.91 0.13
C GLY A 50 -13.91 -6.99 1.27
N LEU A 51 -12.80 -7.30 1.97
CA LEU A 51 -12.26 -6.45 3.02
C LEU A 51 -11.43 -5.30 2.44
N LEU A 52 -10.69 -5.59 1.37
CA LEU A 52 -9.80 -4.65 0.69
C LEU A 52 -10.25 -4.39 -0.74
N VAL A 53 -9.83 -3.26 -1.28
CA VAL A 53 -9.82 -2.99 -2.71
C VAL A 53 -8.38 -2.66 -3.09
N GLN A 54 -7.88 -3.33 -4.13
CA GLN A 54 -6.59 -3.01 -4.72
C GLN A 54 -6.67 -1.63 -5.37
N LYS A 55 -5.67 -0.81 -5.06
CA LYS A 55 -5.45 0.51 -5.62
C LYS A 55 -4.03 0.54 -6.19
N ASN A 56 -3.86 1.34 -7.22
CA ASN A 56 -2.53 1.66 -7.71
C ASN A 56 -2.16 2.96 -7.01
N ASP A 57 -1.37 2.89 -5.94
CA ASP A 57 -0.85 4.10 -5.32
C ASP A 57 0.58 4.34 -5.80
N ILE A 58 0.92 5.62 -5.87
CA ILE A 58 2.27 6.08 -6.02
C ILE A 58 2.93 6.02 -4.64
N LEU A 59 4.04 5.30 -4.53
CA LEU A 59 4.81 5.25 -3.30
C LEU A 59 6.09 6.08 -3.40
N CYS A 60 6.52 6.61 -2.26
CA CYS A 60 7.89 7.08 -2.11
C CYS A 60 8.85 5.90 -2.23
N TYR A 61 9.85 5.98 -3.11
CA TYR A 61 10.84 4.93 -3.33
C TYR A 61 11.59 4.51 -2.05
N GLU A 62 11.99 5.46 -1.21
CA GLU A 62 12.78 5.17 0.00
C GLU A 62 11.95 4.55 1.12
N CYS A 63 10.84 5.21 1.48
CA CYS A 63 10.07 4.83 2.67
C CYS A 63 8.80 4.03 2.36
N TYR A 64 8.45 3.85 1.08
CA TYR A 64 7.26 3.15 0.60
C TYR A 64 5.94 3.70 1.16
N ARG A 65 5.95 4.96 1.59
CA ARG A 65 4.75 5.68 1.99
C ARG A 65 3.92 6.00 0.75
N VAL A 66 2.61 5.84 0.85
CA VAL A 66 1.65 6.31 -0.17
C VAL A 66 1.76 7.82 -0.29
N MET A 67 2.19 8.28 -1.46
CA MET A 67 2.32 9.69 -1.83
C MET A 67 1.07 10.21 -2.52
N ASP A 68 0.47 9.41 -3.40
CA ASP A 68 -0.77 9.73 -4.10
C ASP A 68 -1.50 8.46 -4.51
N SER A 69 -2.81 8.55 -4.68
CA SER A 69 -3.64 7.42 -5.09
C SER A 69 -4.03 7.59 -6.56
N TYR A 70 -3.50 6.73 -7.42
CA TYR A 70 -3.82 6.76 -8.84
C TYR A 70 -5.12 5.98 -9.09
N VAL A 71 -6.12 6.70 -9.62
CA VAL A 71 -7.30 6.11 -10.25
C VAL A 71 -7.06 6.16 -11.75
N GLU A 72 -7.29 5.05 -12.45
CA GLU A 72 -7.10 4.99 -13.90
C GLU A 72 -7.93 6.10 -14.59
N GLY A 73 -7.23 6.99 -15.29
CA GLY A 73 -7.82 8.17 -15.95
C GLY A 73 -7.75 9.48 -15.17
N GLU A 74 -7.33 9.49 -13.90
CA GLU A 74 -7.04 10.71 -13.15
C GLU A 74 -5.55 11.10 -13.28
N LYS A 75 -5.28 12.40 -13.49
CA LYS A 75 -3.91 12.92 -13.42
C LYS A 75 -3.43 12.86 -11.97
N SER A 76 -2.23 12.32 -11.73
CA SER A 76 -1.61 12.37 -10.40
C SER A 76 -1.53 13.82 -9.92
N LYS A 77 -1.77 14.01 -8.62
CA LYS A 77 -1.65 15.30 -7.94
C LYS A 77 -0.21 15.61 -7.51
N ILE A 78 0.73 14.69 -7.70
CA ILE A 78 2.14 14.91 -7.36
C ILE A 78 2.75 15.87 -8.39
N SER A 79 3.14 17.04 -7.91
CA SER A 79 3.97 18.00 -8.65
C SER A 79 5.44 17.76 -8.35
N PHE A 80 6.30 17.95 -9.36
CA PHE A 80 7.76 17.80 -9.23
C PHE A 80 8.45 19.17 -9.25
N PRO A 81 9.57 19.35 -8.53
CA PRO A 81 10.24 18.37 -7.66
C PRO A 81 9.37 18.03 -6.43
N TYR A 82 9.47 16.79 -5.92
CA TYR A 82 8.76 16.38 -4.71
C TYR A 82 9.71 16.09 -3.57
N ASP A 83 9.26 16.37 -2.35
CA ASP A 83 9.91 16.03 -1.09
C ASP A 83 8.96 15.12 -0.28
N CYS A 84 9.45 13.97 0.18
CA CYS A 84 8.67 13.10 1.04
C CYS A 84 8.70 13.59 2.48
N ASP A 85 7.59 14.17 2.95
CA ASP A 85 7.40 14.65 4.33
C ASP A 85 7.78 13.65 5.46
N LEU A 86 7.85 12.34 5.15
CA LEU A 86 8.20 11.33 6.15
C LEU A 86 9.71 11.08 6.25
N CYS A 87 10.40 10.92 5.12
CA CYS A 87 11.80 10.50 5.09
C CYS A 87 12.76 11.57 4.53
N GLY A 88 12.23 12.70 4.06
CA GLY A 88 13.01 13.78 3.44
C GLY A 88 13.65 13.37 2.12
N PHE A 89 13.06 12.39 1.41
CA PHE A 89 13.57 11.99 0.10
C PHE A 89 13.08 12.99 -0.94
N GLU A 90 14.04 13.70 -1.54
CA GLU A 90 13.81 14.67 -2.60
C GLU A 90 14.07 14.02 -3.97
N HIS A 91 13.21 14.32 -4.95
CA HIS A 91 13.42 13.85 -6.31
C HIS A 91 12.95 14.86 -7.36
N GLU A 92 13.77 15.03 -8.41
CA GLU A 92 13.64 16.12 -9.38
C GLU A 92 12.77 15.74 -10.61
N GLU A 93 12.64 14.46 -10.97
CA GLU A 93 11.95 14.01 -12.19
C GLU A 93 10.96 12.83 -11.99
N ILE A 94 9.89 12.76 -12.78
CA ILE A 94 8.81 11.76 -12.63
C ILE A 94 9.26 10.32 -12.93
N GLU A 95 10.19 10.13 -13.87
CA GLU A 95 10.29 8.85 -14.59
C GLU A 95 10.90 7.70 -13.78
N ASP A 96 11.73 7.97 -12.77
CA ASP A 96 12.43 6.94 -11.97
C ASP A 96 12.13 6.97 -10.46
N ALA A 97 11.42 7.97 -9.96
CA ALA A 97 11.31 8.22 -8.52
C ALA A 97 10.24 7.41 -7.79
N LEU A 98 9.28 6.88 -8.54
CA LEU A 98 8.01 6.44 -8.02
C LEU A 98 7.78 4.98 -8.41
N GLU A 99 7.85 4.11 -7.41
CA GLU A 99 7.43 2.73 -7.61
C GLU A 99 5.89 2.70 -7.63
N LYS A 100 5.32 2.27 -8.76
CA LYS A 100 3.92 1.84 -8.80
C LYS A 100 3.84 0.55 -8.02
N SER A 101 3.19 0.60 -6.87
CA SER A 101 3.03 -0.58 -6.03
C SER A 101 1.55 -0.83 -5.80
N ASP A 102 1.20 -2.10 -5.76
CA ASP A 102 -0.13 -2.52 -5.36
C ASP A 102 -0.38 -2.08 -3.92
N SER A 103 -1.21 -1.07 -3.76
CA SER A 103 -1.71 -0.68 -2.46
C SER A 103 -3.10 -1.23 -2.26
N TYR A 104 -3.50 -1.28 -1.00
CA TYR A 104 -4.75 -1.88 -0.59
C TYR A 104 -5.47 -0.92 0.34
N GLN A 105 -6.70 -0.59 -0.02
CA GLN A 105 -7.57 0.27 0.77
C GLN A 105 -8.65 -0.57 1.44
N PHE A 106 -8.95 -0.28 2.70
CA PHE A 106 -10.10 -0.91 3.37
C PHE A 106 -11.41 -0.45 2.72
N VAL A 107 -12.29 -1.42 2.45
CA VAL A 107 -13.66 -1.13 2.02
C VAL A 107 -14.38 -0.46 3.18
N LYS A 108 -14.81 0.80 3.00
CA LYS A 108 -15.74 1.42 3.94
C LYS A 108 -17.06 0.66 3.83
N LYS A 109 -17.42 -0.10 4.86
CA LYS A 109 -18.82 -0.53 5.02
C LYS A 109 -19.66 0.74 5.12
N GLY A 110 -20.61 0.90 4.20
CA GLY A 110 -21.53 2.03 4.20
C GLY A 110 -22.16 2.18 5.58
N ALA A 111 -22.26 3.44 6.02
CA ALA A 111 -23.14 3.82 7.12
C ALA A 111 -24.60 3.50 6.78
#